data_AF-A0A942CK99-F1
#
_entry.id   AF-A0A942CK99-F1
#
_cell.length_a   1.000
_cell.length_b   1.000
_cell.length_c   1.000
_cell.angle_alpha   90.00
_cell.angle_beta   90.00
_cell.angle_gamma   90.00
#
_symmetry.space_group_name_H-M   'P 1'
#
loop_
_entity.id
_entity.type
_entity.pdbx_description
1 polymer ?
#
loop_
_entity_poly.entity_id
_entity_poly.type
_entity_poly.pdbx_seq_one_letter_code
_entity_poly.pdbx_strand_id
1 'polypeptide(L)' 'MAKGSSKTFSIGRNASTGRLTTVTTARNKPATHVVERMPKPGRGDTKK' A
#
# COMPACT_ATOMS: atom_id res chain seq x y z
N MET A 1 -16.95 0.02 -16.81
CA MET A 1 -16.48 -0.66 -15.59
C MET A 1 -16.94 0.13 -14.37
N ALA A 2 -17.67 -0.49 -13.42
CA ALA A 2 -18.03 0.18 -12.17
C ALA A 2 -16.74 0.57 -11.41
N LYS A 3 -16.44 1.86 -11.31
CA LYS A 3 -15.30 2.41 -10.57
C LYS A 3 -15.65 2.38 -9.07
N GLY A 4 -15.89 1.18 -8.54
CA GLY A 4 -16.07 0.96 -7.11
C GLY A 4 -14.83 1.50 -6.42
N SER A 5 -14.99 2.61 -5.69
CA SER A 5 -13.90 3.33 -5.06
C SER A 5 -13.12 2.37 -4.16
N SER A 6 -11.92 1.96 -4.60
CA SER A 6 -11.12 0.97 -3.87
C SER A 6 -10.94 1.45 -2.43
N LYS A 7 -11.32 0.63 -1.46
CA LYS A 7 -11.19 0.95 -0.02
C LYS A 7 -9.72 1.01 0.43
N THR A 8 -8.81 0.54 -0.42
CA THR A 8 -7.37 0.50 -0.23
C THR A 8 -6.64 1.28 -1.34
N PHE A 9 -5.40 1.66 -1.06
CA PHE A 9 -4.45 2.21 -2.01
C PHE A 9 -3.13 1.42 -1.94
N SER A 10 -2.36 1.42 -3.03
CA SER A 10 -1.06 0.77 -3.08
C SER A 10 0.02 1.69 -2.52
N ILE A 11 0.91 1.15 -1.71
CA ILE A 11 2.06 1.86 -1.14
C ILE A 11 3.29 0.96 -1.20
N GLY A 12 4.48 1.55 -1.35
CA GLY A 12 5.73 0.81 -1.21
C GLY A 12 6.08 0.69 0.27
N ARG A 13 6.71 -0.42 0.66
CA ARG A 13 7.26 -0.61 1.99
C ARG A 13 8.65 -1.21 1.86
N ASN A 14 9.63 -0.59 2.49
CA ASN A 14 10.97 -1.17 2.57
C ASN A 14 10.91 -2.41 3.48
N ALA A 15 11.27 -3.58 2.95
CA ALA A 15 11.15 -4.86 3.65
C ALA A 15 12.10 -4.96 4.85
N SER A 16 13.25 -4.29 4.79
CA SER A 16 14.28 -4.35 5.83
C SER A 16 14.01 -3.40 7.00
N THR A 17 13.42 -2.23 6.74
CA THR A 17 13.23 -1.17 7.75
C THR A 17 11.77 -0.94 8.13
N GLY A 18 10.83 -1.51 7.38
CA GLY A 18 9.39 -1.27 7.55
C GLY A 18 8.92 0.13 7.15
N ARG A 19 9.82 1.00 6.68
CA ARG A 19 9.46 2.37 6.28
C ARG A 19 8.60 2.38 5.03
N LEU A 20 7.59 3.24 5.04
CA LEU A 20 6.75 3.49 3.88
C LEU A 20 7.54 4.26 2.82
N THR A 21 7.40 3.84 1.57
CA THR A 21 8.03 4.43 0.39
C THR A 21 7.01 4.54 -0.74
N THR A 22 7.41 5.12 -1.88
CA THR A 22 6.54 5.15 -3.06
C THR A 22 6.44 3.76 -3.71
N VAL A 23 5.33 3.51 -4.41
CA VAL A 23 5.15 2.29 -5.22
C VAL A 23 6.23 2.21 -6.31
N THR A 24 6.61 3.34 -6.90
CA THR A 24 7.67 3.40 -7.91
C THR A 24 9.01 2.93 -7.34
N THR A 25 9.39 3.39 -6.15
CA THR A 25 10.60 2.92 -5.46
C THR A 25 10.55 1.42 -5.21
N ALA A 26 9.39 0.90 -4.80
CA ALA A 26 9.23 -0.53 -4.56
C ALA A 26 9.33 -1.37 -5.83
N ARG A 27 8.75 -0.89 -6.94
CA ARG A 27 8.86 -1.53 -8.25
C ARG A 27 10.28 -1.49 -8.83
N ASN A 28 11.01 -0.40 -8.60
CA ASN A 28 12.40 -0.27 -9.07
C ASN A 28 13.40 -1.03 -8.19
N LYS A 29 13.03 -1.38 -6.95
CA LYS A 29 13.88 -2.10 -6.00
C LYS A 29 13.17 -3.32 -5.40
N PRO A 30 12.70 -4.28 -6.22
CA PRO A 30 11.86 -5.39 -5.76
C PRO A 30 12.59 -6.34 -4.78
N ALA A 31 13.92 -6.36 -4.81
CA ALA A 31 14.73 -7.16 -3.89
C ALA A 31 14.69 -6.68 -2.43
N THR A 32 14.35 -5.39 -2.20
CA THR A 32 14.41 -4.78 -0.85
C THR A 32 13.13 -4.06 -0.45
N HIS A 33 12.16 -3.96 -1.37
CA HIS A 33 10.91 -3.24 -1.16
C HIS A 33 9.75 -4.05 -1.70
N VAL A 34 8.62 -3.95 -1.01
CA VAL A 34 7.38 -4.67 -1.31
C VAL A 34 6.28 -3.65 -1.61
N VAL A 35 5.36 -3.99 -2.51
CA VAL A 35 4.15 -3.20 -2.74
C VAL A 35 3.02 -3.80 -1.91
N GLU A 36 2.43 -3.00 -1.03
CA GLU A 36 1.35 -3.41 -0.15
C GLU A 36 0.08 -2.62 -0.39
N ARG A 37 -1.07 -3.19 -0.03
CA ARG A 37 -2.36 -2.51 -0.08
C ARG A 37 -2.74 -2.04 1.31
N MET A 38 -2.77 -0.73 1.51
CA MET A 38 -3.14 -0.09 2.76
C MET A 38 -4.58 0.45 2.67
N PRO A 39 -5.41 0.29 3.70
CA PRO A 39 -6.74 0.90 3.72
C PRO A 39 -6.64 2.41 3.70
N LYS A 40 -7.59 3.06 3.01
CA LYS A 40 -7.75 4.51 3.08
C LYS A 40 -8.16 4.91 4.50
N PRO A 41 -7.80 6.12 4.95
CA PRO A 41 -8.29 6.65 6.22
C PRO A 41 -9.82 6.49 6.33
N GLY A 42 -10.30 5.99 7.47
CA GLY A 42 -11.73 5.71 7.70
C GLY A 42 -12.32 4.50 6.96
N ARG A 43 -11.46 3.67 6.31
CA ARG A 43 -11.86 2.42 5.62
C ARG A 43 -11.16 1.17 6.16
N GLY A 44 -10.31 1.31 7.18
CA GLY A 44 -9.81 0.18 7.99
C GLY A 44 -10.91 -0.41 8.86
N ASP A 45 -10.65 -1.54 9.54
CA ASP A 45 -11.61 -2.28 10.38
C ASP A 45 -12.40 -1.35 11.31
N THR A 46 -13.54 -0.91 10.81
CA THR A 46 -14.52 -0.04 11.48
C THR A 46 -15.77 -0.83 11.81
N LYS A 47 -15.59 -2.13 12.09
CA LYS A 47 -16.60 -2.90 12.82
C LYS A 47 -16.63 -2.33 14.25
N LYS A 48 -17.58 -1.43 14.51
CA LYS A 48 -18.08 -1.18 15.86
C LYS A 48 -18.88 -2.38 16.35
#